data_AF-A0AA36Y4M3-F1
#
_entry.id   AF-A0AA36Y4M3-F1
#
_cell.length_a   1.000
_cell.length_b   1.000
_cell.length_c   1.000
_cell.angle_alpha   90.00
_cell.angle_beta   90.00
_cell.angle_gamma   90.00
#
_symmetry.space_group_name_H-M   'P 1'
#
loop_
_entity.id
_entity.type
_entity.pdbx_description
1 polymer ?
#
loop_
_entity_poly.entity_id
_entity_poly.type
_entity_poly.pdbx_seq_one_letter_code
_entity_poly.pdbx_strand_id
1 'polypeptide(L)'
;MASSLVQFRTEDTEKIKAVQILDRLGLSLPSYLRMCVSRLNQENGIPFSMKLDPEPNPSIRALNRANRIAEEYGISDMTLEEINAEITEARK
;
A
#
# COMPACT_ATOMS: atom_id res chain seq x y z
N MET A 1 3.47 3.64 31.71
CA MET A 1 3.41 2.64 30.62
C MET A 1 4.29 1.47 31.01
N ALA A 2 3.77 0.24 31.00
CA ALA A 2 4.58 -0.94 31.30
C ALA A 2 5.54 -1.20 30.12
N SER A 3 6.84 -1.28 30.39
CA SER A 3 7.84 -1.68 29.41
C SER A 3 8.03 -3.20 29.48
N SER A 4 7.76 -3.90 28.38
CA SER A 4 8.01 -5.33 28.26
C SER A 4 9.29 -5.60 27.48
N LEU A 5 10.12 -6.53 27.95
CA LEU A 5 11.32 -6.97 27.25
C LEU A 5 10.92 -7.91 26.10
N VAL A 6 11.46 -7.69 24.91
CA VAL A 6 11.32 -8.58 23.76
C VAL A 6 12.70 -9.05 23.33
N GLN A 7 12.89 -10.37 23.25
CA GLN A 7 14.14 -11.01 22.83
C GLN A 7 13.93 -11.78 21.52
N PHE A 8 14.84 -11.60 20.56
CA PHE A 8 14.83 -12.28 19.27
C PHE A 8 16.10 -13.10 19.08
N ARG A 9 15.98 -14.28 18.47
CA ARG A 9 17.12 -15.04 17.95
C ARG A 9 17.29 -14.70 16.47
N THR A 10 18.52 -14.49 16.05
CA THR A 10 18.91 -14.18 14.67
C THR A 10 20.38 -14.54 14.49
N GLU A 11 20.82 -14.73 13.26
CA GLU A 11 22.23 -14.91 12.96
C GLU A 11 22.99 -13.59 13.16
N ASP A 12 24.21 -13.66 13.68
CA ASP A 12 25.03 -12.46 13.92
C ASP A 12 25.31 -11.70 12.61
N THR A 13 25.49 -12.41 11.49
CA THR A 13 25.77 -11.79 10.19
C THR A 13 24.57 -11.00 9.66
N GLU A 14 23.35 -11.53 9.81
CA GLU A 14 22.10 -10.86 9.44
C GLU A 14 21.86 -9.63 10.31
N LYS A 15 22.06 -9.77 11.63
CA LYS A 15 21.93 -8.67 12.58
C LYS A 15 22.87 -7.52 12.22
N ILE A 16 24.15 -7.79 11.95
CA ILE A 16 25.13 -6.77 11.59
C ILE A 16 24.71 -6.05 10.31
N LYS A 17 24.28 -6.77 9.28
CA LYS A 17 23.78 -6.17 8.03
C LYS A 17 22.57 -5.27 8.28
N ALA A 18 21.60 -5.71 9.07
CA ALA A 18 20.42 -4.93 9.41
C ALA A 18 20.78 -3.64 10.15
N VAL A 19 21.68 -3.71 11.14
CA VAL A 19 22.17 -2.53 11.88
C VAL A 19 22.84 -1.54 10.93
N GLN A 20 23.70 -2.00 10.02
CA GLN A 20 24.36 -1.12 9.04
C GLN A 20 23.39 -0.39 8.10
N ILE A 21 22.30 -1.06 7.69
CA ILE A 21 21.25 -0.43 6.87
C ILE A 21 20.54 0.64 7.68
N LEU A 22 20.16 0.33 8.91
CA LEU A 22 19.43 1.24 9.78
C LEU A 22 20.28 2.45 10.20
N ASP A 23 21.58 2.28 10.45
CA ASP A 23 22.50 3.37 10.77
C ASP A 23 22.58 4.39 9.62
N ARG A 24 22.60 3.93 8.37
CA ARG A 24 22.54 4.82 7.19
C ARG A 24 21.23 5.60 7.09
N LEU A 25 20.16 5.05 7.65
CA LEU A 25 18.84 5.70 7.74
C LEU A 25 18.67 6.55 9.00
N GLY A 26 19.68 6.60 9.89
CA GLY A 26 19.61 7.30 11.17
C GLY A 26 18.68 6.63 12.19
N LEU A 27 18.45 5.32 12.07
CA LEU A 27 17.56 4.53 12.91
C LEU A 27 18.33 3.46 13.69
N SER A 28 17.84 3.10 14.86
CA SER A 28 18.35 1.95 15.61
C SER A 28 17.45 0.72 15.42
N LEU A 29 18.03 -0.47 15.56
CA LEU A 29 17.29 -1.73 15.44
C LEU A 29 16.05 -1.82 16.37
N PRO A 30 16.12 -1.43 17.67
CA PRO A 30 14.93 -1.42 18.52
C PRO A 30 13.87 -0.41 18.06
N SER A 31 14.26 0.75 17.55
CA SER A 31 13.32 1.75 17.05
C SER A 31 12.59 1.25 15.81
N TYR A 32 13.31 0.63 14.88
CA TYR A 32 12.72 0.00 13.70
C TYR A 32 11.70 -1.09 14.08
N LEU A 33 12.07 -2.00 14.99
CA LEU A 33 11.17 -3.06 15.44
C LEU A 33 9.90 -2.52 16.13
N ARG A 34 10.01 -1.45 16.93
CA ARG A 34 8.84 -0.78 17.51
C ARG A 34 7.92 -0.19 16.44
N MET A 35 8.48 0.41 15.39
CA MET A 35 7.70 0.92 14.26
C MET A 35 6.94 -0.21 13.56
N CYS A 36 7.60 -1.35 13.31
CA CYS A 36 6.95 -2.52 12.70
C CYS A 36 5.79 -3.05 13.55
N VAL A 37 5.98 -3.17 14.87
CA VAL A 37 4.89 -3.61 15.79
C VAL A 37 3.73 -2.61 15.78
N SER A 38 4.02 -1.31 15.81
CA SER A 38 2.99 -0.27 15.74
C SER A 38 2.23 -0.35 14.41
N ARG A 39 2.93 -0.55 13.30
CA ARG A 39 2.31 -0.65 11.97
C ARG A 39 1.47 -1.91 11.85
N LEU A 40 1.94 -3.03 12.39
CA LEU A 40 1.19 -4.29 12.41
C LEU A 40 -0.17 -4.13 13.09
N ASN A 41 -0.19 -3.46 14.26
CA ASN A 41 -1.42 -3.21 15.00
C ASN A 41 -2.36 -2.24 14.26
N GLN A 42 -1.81 -1.23 13.59
CA GLN A 42 -2.60 -0.24 12.83
C GLN A 42 -3.25 -0.85 11.58
N GLU A 43 -2.51 -1.71 10.86
CA GLU A 43 -2.97 -2.30 9.62
C GLU A 43 -3.73 -3.62 9.82
N ASN A 44 -3.74 -4.18 11.04
CA ASN A 44 -4.16 -5.55 11.31
C ASN A 44 -3.50 -6.55 10.33
N GLY A 45 -2.21 -6.35 10.04
CA GLY A 45 -1.49 -7.06 8.97
C GLY A 45 0.02 -6.87 9.06
N ILE A 46 0.78 -7.60 8.23
CA ILE A 46 2.25 -7.52 8.24
C ILE A 46 2.70 -6.31 7.40
N PRO A 47 3.64 -5.47 7.88
CA PRO A 47 4.06 -4.22 7.24
C PRO A 47 4.98 -4.40 6.01
N PHE A 48 4.99 -5.58 5.40
CA PHE A 48 5.67 -5.88 4.15
C PHE A 48 4.76 -6.73 3.27
N SER A 49 4.80 -6.51 1.95
CA SER A 49 3.98 -7.26 1.00
C SER A 49 4.34 -8.74 1.03
N MET A 50 3.43 -9.55 1.57
CA MET A 50 3.55 -11.01 1.61
C MET A 50 2.84 -11.61 0.39
N LYS A 51 3.33 -11.36 -0.83
CA LYS A 51 2.74 -11.92 -2.07
C LYS A 51 3.80 -12.42 -3.05
N LEU A 52 3.55 -13.59 -3.63
CA LEU A 52 4.31 -14.09 -4.79
C LEU A 52 3.96 -13.33 -6.07
N ASP A 53 2.71 -12.85 -6.17
CA ASP A 53 2.25 -11.92 -7.20
C ASP A 53 1.54 -10.73 -6.55
N PRO A 54 1.94 -9.49 -6.84
CA PRO A 54 1.23 -8.33 -6.31
C PRO A 54 -0.16 -8.27 -6.92
N GLU A 55 -1.19 -8.65 -6.17
CA GLU A 55 -2.57 -8.30 -6.55
C GLU A 55 -2.60 -6.79 -6.84
N PRO A 56 -3.03 -6.37 -8.05
CA PRO A 56 -3.09 -4.97 -8.38
C PRO A 56 -4.00 -4.27 -7.36
N ASN A 57 -3.56 -3.09 -6.92
CA ASN A 57 -4.31 -2.22 -6.01
C ASN A 57 -5.80 -2.23 -6.40
N PRO A 58 -6.75 -2.48 -5.47
CA PRO A 58 -8.18 -2.50 -5.75
C PRO A 58 -8.66 -1.29 -6.57
N SER A 59 -8.06 -0.12 -6.36
CA SER A 59 -8.31 1.10 -7.13
C SER A 59 -7.86 0.98 -8.59
N ILE A 60 -6.69 0.40 -8.86
CA ILE A 60 -6.20 0.13 -10.22
C ILE A 60 -7.10 -0.89 -10.92
N ARG A 61 -7.55 -1.93 -10.19
CA ARG A 61 -8.48 -2.93 -10.74
C ARG A 61 -9.85 -2.32 -11.07
N ALA A 62 -10.36 -1.43 -10.21
CA ALA A 62 -11.60 -0.69 -10.47
C ALA A 62 -11.46 0.25 -11.68
N LEU A 63 -10.33 0.96 -11.79
CA LEU A 63 -10.04 1.84 -12.92
C LEU A 63 -9.97 1.07 -14.24
N ASN A 64 -9.23 -0.04 -14.28
CA ASN A 64 -9.12 -0.87 -15.49
C ASN A 64 -10.48 -1.45 -15.90
N ARG A 65 -11.33 -1.79 -14.92
CA ARG A 65 -12.71 -2.25 -15.19
C ARG A 65 -13.58 -1.12 -15.72
N ALA A 66 -13.48 0.07 -15.17
CA ALA A 66 -14.21 1.25 -15.67
C ALA A 66 -13.80 1.61 -17.09
N ASN A 67 -12.50 1.59 -17.40
CA ASN A 67 -11.99 1.82 -18.76
C ASN A 67 -12.55 0.79 -19.75
N ARG A 68 -12.54 -0.50 -19.39
CA ARG A 68 -13.09 -1.55 -20.25
C ARG A 68 -14.58 -1.36 -20.53
N ILE A 69 -15.35 -0.98 -19.50
CA ILE A 69 -16.77 -0.64 -19.66
C ILE A 69 -16.90 0.58 -20.60
N ALA A 70 -16.08 1.62 -20.42
CA ALA A 70 -16.14 2.80 -21.28
C ALA A 70 -15.86 2.46 -22.76
N GLU A 71 -14.91 1.57 -23.03
CA GLU A 71 -14.63 1.05 -24.38
C GLU A 71 -15.81 0.22 -24.93
N GLU A 72 -16.39 -0.68 -24.12
CA GLU A 72 -17.54 -1.51 -24.54
C GLU A 72 -18.78 -0.68 -24.89
N TYR A 73 -19.00 0.42 -24.15
CA TYR A 73 -20.11 1.34 -24.41
C TYR A 73 -19.75 2.46 -25.40
N GLY A 74 -18.53 2.49 -25.92
CA GLY A 74 -18.07 3.49 -26.88
C GLY A 74 -18.02 4.92 -26.34
N ILE A 75 -17.94 5.08 -25.01
CA ILE A 75 -17.91 6.37 -24.30
C ILE A 75 -16.49 6.76 -23.87
N SER A 76 -15.48 6.01 -24.31
CA SER A 76 -14.07 6.21 -23.98
C SER A 76 -13.50 7.55 -24.45
N ASP A 77 -14.07 8.14 -25.52
CA ASP A 77 -13.55 9.33 -26.21
C ASP A 77 -14.49 10.55 -26.12
N MET A 78 -15.42 10.57 -25.15
CA MET A 78 -16.33 11.70 -24.99
C MET A 78 -15.59 12.98 -24.62
N THR A 79 -15.97 14.08 -25.28
CA THR A 79 -15.49 15.41 -24.94
C THR A 79 -16.11 15.91 -23.63
N LEU A 80 -15.46 16.88 -22.99
CA LEU A 80 -15.98 17.50 -21.75
C LEU A 80 -17.38 18.10 -21.93
N GLU A 81 -17.70 18.59 -23.13
CA GLU A 81 -19.02 19.16 -23.44
C GLU A 81 -20.09 18.07 -23.49
N GLU A 82 -19.81 16.95 -24.14
CA GLU A 82 -20.71 15.78 -24.23
C GLU A 82 -20.94 15.15 -22.85
N ILE A 83 -19.90 15.04 -22.03
CA ILE A 83 -20.01 14.53 -20.64
C ILE A 83 -20.93 15.43 -19.81
N ASN A 84 -20.76 16.75 -19.91
CA ASN A 84 -21.60 17.69 -19.16
C ASN A 84 -23.06 17.68 -19.64
N ALA A 85 -23.30 17.47 -20.94
CA ALA A 85 -24.64 17.30 -21.50
C ALA A 85 -25.33 16.03 -20.96
N GLU A 86 -24.63 14.89 -20.93
CA GLU A 86 -25.15 13.64 -20.36
C GLU A 86 -25.49 13.79 -18.86
N ILE A 87 -24.57 14.38 -18.07
CA ILE A 87 -24.77 14.58 -16.63
C ILE A 87 -25.97 15.50 -16.36
N THR A 88 -26.16 16.54 -17.17
CA THR A 88 -27.30 17.46 -17.01
C THR A 88 -28.62 16.81 -17.42
N GLU A 89 -28.61 15.89 -18.38
CA GLU A 89 -29.78 15.09 -18.76
C GLU A 89 -30.15 14.06 -17.68
N ALA A 90 -29.17 13.33 -17.15
CA ALA A 90 -29.39 12.30 -16.12
C ALA A 90 -29.80 12.85 -14.73
N ARG A 91 -29.56 14.15 -14.49
CA ARG A 91 -29.94 14.85 -13.24
C ARG A 91 -31.31 15.55 -13.32
N LYS A 92 -31.98 15.53 -14.47
CA LYS A 92 -33.38 15.97 -14.60
C LYS A 92 -34.34 14.92 -14.08
#